data_AF-T0ZXI1-F1
#
_entry.id   AF-T0ZXI1-F1
#
_cell.length_a   1.000
_cell.length_b   1.000
_cell.length_c   1.000
_cell.angle_alpha   90.00
_cell.angle_beta   90.00
_cell.angle_gamma   90.00
#
_symmetry.space_group_name_H-M   'P 1'
#
loop_
_entity.id
_entity.type
_entity.pdbx_description
1 polymer ?
#
loop_
_entity_poly.entity_id
_entity_poly.type
_entity_poly.pdbx_seq_one_letter_code
_entity_poly.pdbx_strand_id
1 'polypeptide(L)' 'MLKERTKIGLDAARKDGRIGGRKPKLKPRQQQEILQLVRKGKKTAADAARLFGVHRATVRRLLQKNLAA' A
#
# COMPACT_ATOMS: atom_id res chain seq x y z
N MET A 1 -32.71 10.00 1.10
CA MET A 1 -32.17 11.18 1.79
C MET A 1 -30.85 10.95 2.56
N LEU A 2 -30.74 9.98 3.48
CA LEU A 2 -29.53 9.86 4.34
C LEU A 2 -28.26 9.39 3.59
N LYS A 3 -28.37 8.32 2.78
CA LYS A 3 -27.24 7.79 1.98
C LYS A 3 -26.69 8.82 0.99
N GLU A 4 -27.58 9.62 0.43
CA GLU A 4 -27.29 10.64 -0.57
C GLU A 4 -26.49 11.80 0.04
N ARG A 5 -26.88 12.25 1.24
CA ARG A 5 -26.11 13.23 2.02
C ARG A 5 -24.72 12.72 2.38
N THR A 6 -24.59 11.46 2.83
CA THR A 6 -23.28 10.87 3.13
C THR A 6 -22.40 10.80 1.89
N LYS A 7 -22.96 10.44 0.73
CA LYS A 7 -22.21 10.40 -0.54
C LYS A 7 -21.71 11.80 -0.92
N ILE A 8 -22.57 12.82 -0.86
CA ILE A 8 -22.20 14.22 -1.16
C ILE A 8 -21.05 14.68 -0.24
N GLY A 9 -21.13 14.38 1.06
CA GLY A 9 -20.06 14.72 2.01
C GLY A 9 -18.74 13.97 1.74
N LEU A 10 -18.80 12.69 1.41
CA LEU A 10 -17.62 11.91 1.03
C LEU A 10 -16.98 12.43 -0.26
N ASP A 11 -17.79 12.84 -1.23
CA ASP A 11 -17.31 13.38 -2.50
C ASP A 11 -16.67 14.76 -2.32
N ALA A 12 -17.23 15.62 -1.46
CA ALA A 12 -16.59 16.87 -1.05
C ALA A 12 -15.22 16.61 -0.39
N ALA A 13 -15.16 15.70 0.59
CA ALA A 13 -13.90 15.37 1.25
C ALA A 13 -12.85 14.77 0.29
N ARG A 14 -13.26 13.98 -0.70
CA ARG A 14 -12.36 13.48 -1.76
C ARG A 14 -11.80 14.60 -2.61
N LYS A 15 -12.62 15.62 -2.97
CA LYS A 15 -12.16 16.82 -3.70
C LYS A 15 -11.11 17.60 -2.90
N ASP A 16 -11.25 17.64 -1.58
CA ASP A 16 -10.28 18.25 -0.67
C ASP A 16 -9.01 17.38 -0.46
N GLY A 17 -8.87 16.27 -1.19
CA GLY A 17 -7.69 15.41 -1.17
C GLY A 17 -7.76 14.22 -0.21
N ARG A 18 -8.91 13.95 0.41
CA ARG A 18 -9.07 12.78 1.29
C ARG A 18 -9.24 11.50 0.46
N ILE A 19 -8.20 10.67 0.42
CA ILE A 19 -8.20 9.36 -0.27
C ILE A 19 -9.16 8.36 0.40
N GLY A 20 -9.25 8.38 1.74
CA GLY A 20 -10.05 7.43 2.51
C GLY A 20 -9.43 6.02 2.62
N GLY A 21 -10.16 5.08 3.22
CA GLY A 21 -9.75 3.69 3.37
C GLY A 21 -8.74 3.39 4.48
N ARG A 22 -8.30 2.12 4.57
CA ARG A 22 -7.32 1.66 5.56
C ARG A 22 -5.92 2.14 5.18
N LYS A 23 -5.23 2.82 6.10
CA LYS A 23 -3.83 3.22 5.92
C LYS A 23 -2.94 1.98 5.65
N PRO A 24 -2.00 2.05 4.69
CA PRO A 24 -1.03 0.98 4.48
C PRO A 24 -0.24 0.68 5.77
N LYS A 25 0.00 -0.60 6.06
CA LYS A 25 0.79 -1.03 7.23
C LYS A 25 2.27 -0.61 7.12
N LEU A 26 2.80 -0.58 5.89
CA LEU A 26 4.20 -0.26 5.61
C LEU A 26 4.36 1.21 5.27
N LYS A 27 5.32 1.89 5.93
CA LYS A 27 5.73 3.26 5.61
C LYS A 27 6.40 3.33 4.23
N PRO A 28 6.36 4.48 3.53
CA PRO A 28 6.99 4.61 2.20
C PRO A 28 8.47 4.17 2.15
N ARG A 29 9.25 4.51 3.19
CA ARG A 29 10.65 4.08 3.30
C ARG A 29 10.80 2.56 3.39
N GLN A 30 9.95 1.89 4.18
CA GLN A 30 9.95 0.42 4.30
C GLN A 30 9.55 -0.24 2.98
N GLN A 31 8.62 0.36 2.24
CA GLN A 31 8.24 -0.13 0.92
C GLN A 31 9.41 -0.06 -0.05
N GLN A 32 10.14 1.06 -0.08
CA GLN A 32 11.34 1.21 -0.91
C GLN A 32 12.43 0.21 -0.52
N GLU A 33 12.65 -0.01 0.77
CA GLU A 33 13.64 -0.97 1.26
C GLU A 33 13.30 -2.41 0.83
N ILE A 34 12.03 -2.82 0.97
CA ILE A 34 11.55 -4.12 0.47
C ILE A 34 11.79 -4.26 -1.04
N LEU A 35 11.46 -3.23 -1.83
CA LEU A 35 11.69 -3.24 -3.28
C LEU A 35 13.17 -3.41 -3.60
N GLN A 36 14.06 -2.68 -2.91
CA GLN A 36 15.50 -2.77 -3.14
C GLN A 36 16.05 -4.14 -2.76
N LEU A 37 15.65 -4.70 -1.62
CA LEU A 37 16.11 -6.01 -1.15
C LEU A 37 15.72 -7.13 -2.12
N VAL A 38 14.48 -7.11 -2.62
CA VAL A 38 13.98 -8.15 -3.53
C VAL A 38 14.52 -7.96 -4.94
N ARG A 39 14.53 -6.73 -5.49
CA ARG A 39 15.03 -6.47 -6.86
C ARG A 39 16.51 -6.73 -7.01
N LYS A 40 17.32 -6.43 -5.98
CA LYS A 40 18.76 -6.71 -5.99
C LYS A 40 19.10 -8.18 -5.69
N GLY A 41 18.10 -9.04 -5.53
CA GLY A 41 18.29 -10.46 -5.20
C GLY A 41 18.89 -10.72 -3.81
N LYS A 42 18.98 -9.71 -2.94
CA LYS A 42 19.59 -9.85 -1.59
C LYS A 42 18.75 -10.71 -0.65
N LYS A 43 17.43 -10.73 -0.83
CA LYS A 43 16.47 -11.54 -0.08
C LYS A 43 15.33 -11.99 -0.97
N THR A 44 14.77 -13.16 -0.69
CA THR A 44 13.53 -13.59 -1.34
C THR A 44 12.35 -12.72 -0.85
N ALA A 45 11.27 -12.69 -1.62
CA ALA A 45 10.04 -12.00 -1.22
C ALA A 45 9.47 -12.56 0.11
N ALA A 46 9.68 -13.85 0.40
CA ALA A 46 9.25 -14.48 1.64
C ALA A 46 10.10 -14.03 2.84
N ASP A 47 11.42 -13.92 2.66
CA ASP A 47 12.33 -13.47 3.72
C ASP A 47 12.12 -11.99 4.05
N ALA A 48 11.94 -11.15 3.02
CA ALA A 48 11.56 -9.75 3.22
C ALA A 48 10.21 -9.65 3.97
N ALA A 49 9.23 -10.47 3.61
CA ALA A 49 7.93 -10.47 4.30
C ALA A 49 8.05 -10.79 5.80
N ARG A 50 8.86 -11.80 6.15
CA ARG A 50 9.15 -12.16 7.54
C ARG A 50 9.84 -11.03 8.30
N LEU A 51 10.84 -10.38 7.69
CA LEU A 51 11.59 -9.28 8.30
C LEU A 51 10.71 -8.09 8.66
N PHE A 52 9.74 -7.75 7.79
CA PHE A 52 8.84 -6.61 8.00
C PHE A 52 7.51 -6.99 8.69
N GLY A 53 7.34 -8.24 9.13
CA GLY A 53 6.12 -8.69 9.82
C GLY A 53 4.85 -8.56 8.96
N VAL A 54 4.98 -8.86 7.67
CA VAL A 54 3.87 -8.84 6.70
C VAL A 54 3.74 -10.18 6.00
N HIS A 55 2.54 -10.47 5.48
CA HIS A 55 2.36 -11.66 4.66
C HIS A 55 3.04 -11.51 3.29
N ARG A 56 3.57 -12.61 2.72
CA ARG A 56 4.25 -12.64 1.40
C ARG A 56 3.44 -11.99 0.28
N ALA A 57 2.11 -12.08 0.34
CA ALA A 57 1.20 -11.47 -0.63
C ALA A 57 1.29 -9.94 -0.65
N THR A 58 1.64 -9.32 0.49
CA THR A 58 1.86 -7.87 0.59
C THR A 58 3.08 -7.46 -0.22
N VAL A 59 4.18 -8.21 -0.10
CA VAL A 59 5.42 -7.97 -0.87
C VAL A 59 5.17 -8.18 -2.35
N ARG A 60 4.47 -9.27 -2.74
CA ARG A 60 4.09 -9.51 -4.14
C ARG A 60 3.26 -8.35 -4.73
N ARG A 61 2.24 -7.87 -4.00
CA ARG A 61 1.41 -6.74 -4.44
C ARG A 61 2.22 -5.45 -4.58
N LEU A 62 3.17 -5.25 -3.69
CA LEU A 62 4.06 -4.10 -3.71
C LEU A 62 4.94 -4.10 -4.97
N LEU A 63 5.50 -5.26 -5.33
CA LEU A 63 6.30 -5.45 -6.54
C LEU A 63 5.47 -5.21 -7.81
N GLN A 64 4.24 -5.75 -7.87
CA GLN A 64 3.33 -5.53 -9.00
C GLN A 64 2.95 -4.05 -9.14
N LYS A 65 2.63 -3.37 -8.03
CA LYS A 65 2.27 -1.95 -8.05
C LYS A 65 3.41 -1.06 -8.54
N ASN A 66 4.67 -1.42 -8.28
CA ASN A 66 5.83 -0.70 -8.78
C ASN A 66 6.27 -1.09 -10.20
N LEU A 67 5.63 -2.09 -10.82
CA LEU A 67 5.83 -2.42 -12.23
C LEU A 67 4.79 -1.73 -13.12
N ALA A 68 3.60 -1.44 -12.57
CA ALA A 68 2.51 -0.75 -13.25
C ALA A 68 2.56 0.79 -13.10
N ALA A 69 3.55 1.31 -12.40
CA ALA A 69 3.81 2.73 -12.19
C ALA A 69 5.14 3.09 -12.86
#